data_AF-A0A930NNM6-F1
#
_entry.id   AF-A0A930NNM6-F1
#
_cell.length_a   1.000
_cell.length_b   1.000
_cell.length_c   1.000
_cell.angle_alpha   90.00
_cell.angle_beta   90.00
_cell.angle_gamma   90.00
#
_symmetry.space_group_name_H-M   'P 1'
#
loop_
_entity.id
_entity.type
_entity.pdbx_description
1 polymer ?
#
loop_
_entity_poly.entity_id
_entity_poly.type
_entity_poly.pdbx_seq_one_letter_code
_entity_poly.pdbx_strand_id
1 'polypeptide(L)'
;STRNKGWRDSGRDHKQPKFIYRNYPRLRVALSRRIEAYNRQLDLVDELEEQGKILVIRPEEPIVVGRMEKDVDKLEHLYEEGFRLGEQFVKEHLPHLL
;
A
#
# COMPACT_ATOMS: atom_id res chain seq x y z
N SER A 1 1.65 -3.09 3.69
CA SER A 1 1.64 -2.18 2.53
C SER A 1 1.53 -3.02 1.27
N THR A 2 0.70 -2.69 0.28
CA THR A 2 0.65 -3.44 -0.99
C THR A 2 1.81 -3.07 -1.93
N ARG A 3 2.83 -2.36 -1.46
CA ARG A 3 4.02 -1.99 -2.23
C ARG A 3 5.27 -2.47 -1.52
N ASN A 4 6.31 -2.74 -2.30
CA ASN A 4 7.64 -3.12 -1.81
C ASN A 4 8.23 -2.03 -0.90
N LYS A 5 9.20 -2.42 -0.06
CA LYS A 5 9.90 -1.48 0.82
C LYS A 5 10.60 -0.40 -0.01
N GLY A 6 10.52 0.85 0.44
CA GLY A 6 11.15 1.99 -0.24
C GLY A 6 10.39 2.52 -1.46
N TRP A 7 9.30 1.88 -1.91
CA TRP A 7 8.47 2.43 -2.98
C TRP A 7 7.81 3.74 -2.53
N ARG A 8 7.81 4.75 -3.42
CA ARG A 8 7.05 5.99 -3.29
C ARG A 8 6.45 6.36 -4.64
N ASP A 9 5.27 6.96 -4.63
CA ASP A 9 4.68 7.48 -5.85
C ASP A 9 5.44 8.76 -6.24
N SER A 10 6.18 8.71 -7.35
CA SER A 10 6.95 9.82 -7.90
C SER A 10 6.12 10.79 -8.75
N GLY A 11 4.81 10.55 -8.87
CA GLY A 11 3.87 11.45 -9.49
C GLY A 11 3.74 12.77 -8.72
N ARG A 12 2.93 13.68 -9.27
CA ARG A 12 2.61 14.96 -8.63
C ARG A 12 1.14 15.05 -8.29
N ASP A 13 0.86 15.67 -7.17
CA ASP A 13 -0.50 16.02 -6.81
C ASP A 13 -1.09 17.08 -7.75
N HIS A 14 -2.36 16.91 -8.09
CA HIS A 14 -3.08 17.80 -8.98
C HIS A 14 -4.23 18.46 -8.22
N LYS A 15 -4.21 19.80 -8.18
CA LYS A 15 -5.26 20.59 -7.53
C LYS A 15 -6.60 20.33 -8.21
N GLN A 16 -7.58 19.91 -7.42
CA GLN A 16 -8.94 19.70 -7.89
C GLN A 16 -9.66 21.05 -8.06
N PRO A 17 -10.23 21.34 -9.24
CA PRO A 17 -10.95 22.58 -9.52
C PRO A 17 -12.10 22.82 -8.53
N LYS A 18 -12.42 24.08 -8.25
CA LYS A 18 -13.45 24.47 -7.26
C LYS A 18 -14.87 23.98 -7.59
N PHE A 19 -15.17 23.71 -8.86
CA PHE A 19 -16.49 23.23 -9.29
C PHE A 19 -16.68 21.73 -9.04
N ILE A 20 -15.59 20.95 -8.97
CA ILE A 20 -15.62 19.52 -8.63
C ILE A 20 -15.77 19.38 -7.11
N TYR A 21 -16.68 18.52 -6.67
CA TYR A 21 -17.00 18.33 -5.24
C TYR A 21 -17.34 19.64 -4.51
N ARG A 22 -18.12 20.53 -5.13
CA ARG A 22 -18.47 21.85 -4.58
C ARG A 22 -19.03 21.80 -3.15
N ASN A 23 -19.88 20.81 -2.85
CA ASN A 23 -20.49 20.62 -1.53
C ASN A 23 -19.54 19.95 -0.53
N TYR A 24 -18.36 19.50 -0.95
CA TYR A 24 -17.38 18.76 -0.14
C TYR A 24 -15.98 19.39 -0.25
N PRO A 25 -15.79 20.63 0.22
CA PRO A 25 -14.52 21.35 0.07
C PRO A 25 -13.34 20.64 0.76
N ARG A 26 -13.57 19.92 1.86
CA ARG A 26 -12.53 19.14 2.57
C ARG A 26 -12.09 17.92 1.76
N LEU A 27 -13.03 17.20 1.14
CA LEU A 27 -12.71 16.08 0.24
C LEU A 27 -11.87 16.56 -0.94
N ARG A 28 -12.23 17.70 -1.53
CA ARG A 28 -11.47 18.31 -2.63
C ARG A 28 -10.02 18.60 -2.25
N VAL A 29 -9.78 19.13 -1.05
CA VAL A 29 -8.43 19.37 -0.52
C VAL A 29 -7.67 18.05 -0.35
N ALA A 30 -8.31 17.02 0.24
CA ALA A 30 -7.69 15.71 0.43
C ALA A 30 -7.26 15.07 -0.90
N LEU A 31 -8.15 15.08 -1.90
CA LEU A 31 -7.86 14.56 -3.25
C LEU A 31 -6.76 15.33 -3.98
N SER A 32 -6.57 16.59 -3.64
CA SER A 32 -5.52 17.47 -4.19
C SER A 32 -4.15 17.23 -3.55
N ARG A 33 -4.04 16.39 -2.51
CA ARG A 33 -2.81 16.07 -1.77
C ARG A 33 -2.67 14.56 -1.58
N ARG A 34 -3.31 13.77 -2.45
CA ARG A 34 -3.46 12.32 -2.25
C ARG A 34 -2.11 11.60 -2.33
N ILE A 35 -1.22 12.04 -3.22
CA ILE A 35 0.09 11.42 -3.43
C ILE A 35 0.98 11.73 -2.23
N GLU A 36 1.05 13.01 -1.85
CA GLU A 36 1.77 13.47 -0.65
C GLU A 36 1.28 12.76 0.61
N ALA A 37 -0.04 12.62 0.79
CA ALA A 37 -0.62 11.93 1.94
C ALA A 37 -0.26 10.44 1.94
N TYR A 38 -0.34 9.75 0.80
CA TYR A 38 -0.01 8.34 0.71
C TYR A 38 1.49 8.08 0.96
N ASN A 39 2.38 8.86 0.37
CA ASN A 39 3.81 8.73 0.61
C ASN A 39 4.17 8.95 2.09
N ARG A 40 3.56 9.95 2.76
CA ARG A 40 3.73 10.15 4.21
C ARG A 40 3.23 8.98 5.06
N GLN A 41 2.16 8.31 4.63
CA GLN A 41 1.70 7.10 5.30
C GLN A 41 2.71 5.96 5.17
N LEU A 42 3.37 5.83 4.02
CA LEU A 42 4.44 4.85 3.83
C LEU A 42 5.67 5.18 4.69
N ASP A 43 6.04 6.46 4.79
CA ASP A 43 7.12 6.91 5.69
C ASP A 43 6.82 6.52 7.14
N LEU A 44 5.60 6.77 7.61
CA LEU A 44 5.18 6.38 8.96
C LEU A 44 5.24 4.86 9.19
N VAL A 45 4.85 4.05 8.19
CA VAL A 45 4.95 2.59 8.28
C VAL A 45 6.40 2.15 8.41
N ASP A 46 7.30 2.74 7.63
CA ASP A 46 8.73 2.43 7.68
C ASP A 46 9.34 2.86 9.04
N GLU A 47 9.01 4.05 9.55
CA GLU A 47 9.44 4.51 10.87
C GLU A 47 8.96 3.61 12.01
N LEU A 48 7.69 3.18 11.98
CA LEU A 48 7.13 2.31 13.01
C LEU A 48 7.71 0.89 12.95
N GLU A 49 8.02 0.40 11.75
CA GLU A 49 8.72 -0.87 11.55
C GLU A 49 10.16 -0.80 12.11
N GLU A 50 10.91 0.27 11.79
CA GLU A 50 12.27 0.48 12.31
C GLU A 50 12.30 0.61 13.83
N GLN A 51 11.26 1.20 14.42
CA GLN A 51 11.08 1.28 15.88
C GLN A 51 10.64 -0.06 16.51
N GLY A 52 10.38 -1.10 15.72
CA GLY A 52 9.89 -2.40 16.20
C GLY A 52 8.47 -2.37 16.76
N LYS A 53 7.70 -1.31 16.49
CA LYS A 53 6.33 -1.13 17.00
C LYS A 53 5.31 -1.94 16.21
N ILE A 54 5.59 -2.19 14.94
CA ILE A 54 4.78 -2.99 14.05
C ILE A 54 5.66 -3.95 13.27
N LEU A 55 5.07 -5.06 12.85
CA LEU A 55 5.64 -5.93 11.84
C LEU A 55 4.85 -5.74 10.54
N VAL A 56 5.53 -5.75 9.39
CA VAL A 56 4.89 -5.43 8.11
C VAL A 56 5.08 -6.57 7.12
N ILE A 57 3.97 -7.13 6.67
CA ILE A 57 3.92 -8.00 5.50
C ILE A 57 3.75 -7.11 4.26
N ARG A 58 4.57 -7.34 3.24
CA ARG A 58 4.58 -6.63 1.97
C ARG A 58 5.12 -7.56 0.86
N PRO A 59 4.71 -7.36 -0.42
CA PRO A 59 5.26 -8.12 -1.54
C PRO A 59 6.78 -8.00 -1.63
N GLU A 60 7.43 -9.08 -2.02
CA GLU A 60 8.87 -9.13 -2.32
C GLU A 60 9.10 -8.67 -3.76
N GLU A 61 8.20 -9.08 -4.66
CA GLU A 61 8.26 -8.71 -6.07
C GLU A 61 7.43 -7.47 -6.41
N PRO A 62 7.78 -6.70 -7.45
CA PRO A 62 6.99 -5.57 -7.88
C PRO A 62 5.57 -5.99 -8.28
N ILE A 63 4.55 -5.35 -7.70
CA ILE A 63 3.17 -5.57 -8.15
C ILE A 63 3.00 -5.06 -9.58
N VAL A 64 2.78 -6.00 -10.50
CA VAL A 64 2.43 -5.77 -11.91
C VAL A 64 0.91 -5.72 -12.16
N VAL A 65 0.11 -6.16 -11.17
CA VAL A 65 -1.36 -6.20 -11.23
C VAL A 65 -1.95 -4.79 -11.08
N GLY A 66 -2.76 -4.38 -12.05
CA GLY A 66 -3.52 -3.13 -12.00
C GLY A 66 -4.79 -3.21 -11.14
N ARG A 67 -5.36 -2.06 -10.77
CA ARG A 67 -6.60 -2.01 -9.96
C ARG A 67 -7.82 -2.67 -10.62
N MET A 68 -7.87 -2.68 -11.95
CA MET A 68 -8.94 -3.26 -12.75
C MET A 68 -8.43 -4.48 -13.55
N GLU A 69 -7.39 -5.17 -13.05
CA GLU A 69 -6.82 -6.36 -13.69
C GLU A 69 -7.86 -7.49 -13.78
N LYS A 70 -7.82 -8.23 -14.88
CA LYS A 70 -8.71 -9.36 -15.18
C LYS A 70 -7.97 -10.62 -15.58
N ASP A 71 -6.68 -10.51 -15.86
CA ASP A 71 -5.81 -11.65 -16.13
C ASP A 71 -5.72 -12.53 -14.87
N VAL A 72 -6.33 -13.72 -14.96
CA VAL A 72 -6.46 -14.66 -13.84
C VAL A 72 -5.09 -15.13 -13.37
N ASP A 73 -4.18 -15.41 -14.29
CA ASP A 73 -2.86 -15.94 -13.97
C ASP A 73 -2.03 -14.92 -13.16
N LYS A 74 -2.12 -13.64 -13.53
CA LYS A 74 -1.45 -12.57 -12.76
C LYS A 74 -2.05 -12.38 -11.37
N LEU A 75 -3.38 -12.53 -11.25
CA LEU A 75 -4.07 -12.42 -9.98
C LEU A 75 -3.73 -13.59 -9.06
N GLU A 76 -3.69 -14.80 -9.60
CA GLU A 76 -3.30 -16.02 -8.89
C GLU A 76 -1.86 -15.92 -8.40
N HIS A 77 -0.91 -15.51 -9.25
CA HIS A 77 0.47 -15.31 -8.84
C HIS A 77 0.61 -14.33 -7.65
N LEU A 78 -0.08 -13.19 -7.71
CA LEU A 78 -0.06 -12.21 -6.61
C LEU A 78 -0.69 -12.79 -5.32
N TYR A 79 -1.74 -13.60 -5.46
CA TYR A 79 -2.39 -14.26 -4.33
C TYR A 79 -1.46 -15.29 -3.69
N GLU A 80 -0.82 -16.16 -4.47
CA GLU A 80 0.09 -17.19 -3.98
C GLU A 80 1.32 -16.58 -3.29
N GLU A 81 1.89 -15.50 -3.85
CA GLU A 81 2.97 -14.75 -3.20
C GLU A 81 2.52 -14.25 -1.81
N GLY A 82 1.36 -13.58 -1.75
CA GLY A 82 0.82 -13.07 -0.50
C GLY A 82 0.54 -14.16 0.53
N PHE A 83 0.00 -15.30 0.09
CA PHE A 83 -0.28 -16.45 0.95
C PHE A 83 1.01 -17.04 1.52
N ARG A 84 2.01 -17.31 0.68
CA ARG A 84 3.33 -17.83 1.09
C ARG A 84 3.99 -16.91 2.10
N LEU A 85 4.00 -15.60 1.85
CA LEU A 85 4.58 -14.60 2.76
C LEU A 85 3.85 -14.59 4.11
N GLY A 86 2.52 -14.71 4.10
CA GLY A 86 1.72 -14.82 5.31
C GLY A 86 2.05 -16.08 6.13
N GLU A 87 2.16 -17.24 5.48
CA GLU A 87 2.53 -18.48 6.16
C GLU A 87 3.93 -18.40 6.77
N GLN A 88 4.91 -17.88 6.03
CA GLN A 88 6.27 -17.66 6.53
C GLN A 88 6.27 -16.72 7.73
N PHE A 89 5.52 -15.62 7.63
CA PHE A 89 5.39 -14.65 8.72
C PHE A 89 4.88 -15.29 10.01
N VAL A 90 3.82 -16.10 9.93
CA VAL A 90 3.26 -16.79 11.11
C VAL A 90 4.27 -17.76 11.71
N LYS A 91 4.95 -18.55 10.88
CA LYS A 91 5.97 -19.51 11.34
C LYS A 91 7.12 -18.82 12.09
N GLU A 92 7.57 -17.68 11.60
CA GLU A 92 8.72 -16.95 12.17
C GLU A 92 8.35 -16.13 13.41
N HIS A 93 7.19 -15.46 13.41
CA HIS A 93 6.87 -14.43 14.40
C HIS A 93 5.74 -14.83 15.36
N LEU A 94 4.90 -15.81 14.98
CA LEU A 94 3.76 -16.27 15.77
C LEU A 94 3.71 -17.81 15.85
N PRO A 95 4.82 -18.50 16.21
CA PRO A 95 4.88 -19.96 16.18
C PRO A 95 3.92 -20.63 17.17
N HIS A 96 3.42 -19.89 18.15
CA HIS A 96 2.44 -20.36 19.13
C HIS A 96 1.00 -20.44 18.59
N LEU A 97 0.74 -19.94 17.37
CA LEU A 97 -0.55 -20.04 16.69
C LEU A 97 -0.63 -21.23 15.72
N LEU A 98 0.46 -22.00 15.58
CA LEU A 98 0.57 -23.21 14.77
C LEU A 98 0.64 -24.45 15.69
#